data_AF-A0A6A6YF56-F1
#
_entry.id   AF-A0A6A6YF56-F1
#
_cell.length_a   1.000
_cell.length_b   1.000
_cell.length_c   1.000
_cell.angle_alpha   90.00
_cell.angle_beta   90.00
_cell.angle_gamma   90.00
#
_symmetry.space_group_name_H-M   'P 1'
#
loop_
_entity.id
_entity.type
_entity.pdbx_description
1 polymer ?
#
loop_
_entity_poly.entity_id
_entity_poly.type
_entity_poly.pdbx_seq_one_letter_code
_entity_poly.pdbx_strand_id
1 'polypeptide(L)'
;MDRFVDIKQRELATVIVSCALVTSLIATLLSWTWLPIPAYTAKIVALCALIHSLVAIGIAAQQLIALTRAHIHPHRTQVMQYILFGSIANPQSPITDVNAGSGWRHFSWQIPTMLLGNSIVLTLITLGIAVFDEERKAAVWGTETVTALCVAVSLSFGVGCYFISWFCIEWQMQEAIAKDL
;
A
#
# COMPACT_ATOMS: atom_id res chain seq x y z
N MET A 1 1.45 2.10 24.70
CA MET A 1 2.09 3.05 23.77
C MET A 1 3.33 2.44 23.13
N ASP A 2 4.33 2.01 23.89
CA ASP A 2 5.55 1.42 23.32
C ASP A 2 5.27 0.22 22.40
N ARG A 3 4.39 -0.70 22.82
CA ARG A 3 3.95 -1.83 21.96
C ARG A 3 3.36 -1.40 20.61
N PHE A 4 2.62 -0.29 20.56
CA PHE A 4 2.05 0.22 19.31
C PHE A 4 3.15 0.73 18.39
N VAL A 5 4.12 1.48 18.94
CA VAL A 5 5.27 2.00 18.20
C VAL A 5 6.07 0.85 17.61
N ASP A 6 6.39 -0.17 18.41
CA ASP A 6 7.15 -1.34 17.95
C ASP A 6 6.43 -2.07 16.80
N ILE A 7 5.11 -2.27 16.92
CA ILE A 7 4.31 -2.91 15.87
C ILE A 7 4.32 -2.06 14.60
N LYS A 8 4.09 -0.75 14.71
CA LYS A 8 4.06 0.14 13.55
C LYS A 8 5.42 0.32 12.89
N GLN A 9 6.50 0.38 13.66
CA GLN A 9 7.85 0.42 13.09
C GLN A 9 8.16 -0.87 12.30
N ARG A 10 7.74 -2.04 12.81
CA ARG A 10 7.88 -3.31 12.07
C ARG A 10 7.04 -3.33 10.79
N GLU A 11 5.79 -2.89 10.87
CA GLU A 11 4.90 -2.78 9.70
C GLU A 11 5.53 -1.89 8.62
N LEU A 12 5.98 -0.68 8.99
CA LEU A 12 6.62 0.24 8.06
C LEU A 12 7.90 -0.32 7.46
N ALA A 13 8.72 -1.02 8.25
CA ALA A 13 9.91 -1.70 7.75
C ALA A 13 9.56 -2.80 6.73
N THR A 14 8.52 -3.60 6.99
CA THR A 14 8.00 -4.59 6.04
C THR A 14 7.51 -3.90 4.76
N VAL A 15 6.75 -2.81 4.86
CA VAL A 15 6.28 -2.05 3.69
C VAL A 15 7.46 -1.55 2.85
N ILE A 16 8.50 -0.98 3.46
CA ILE A 16 9.69 -0.51 2.75
C ILE A 16 10.35 -1.64 1.96
N VAL A 17 10.57 -2.80 2.60
CA VAL A 17 11.19 -3.97 1.95
C VAL A 17 10.31 -4.49 0.82
N SER A 18 9.00 -4.64 1.04
CA SER A 18 8.06 -5.09 0.02
C SER A 18 7.99 -4.13 -1.17
N CYS A 19 7.93 -2.82 -0.93
CA CYS A 19 7.97 -1.82 -2.00
C CYS A 19 9.30 -1.85 -2.76
N ALA A 20 10.43 -2.07 -2.08
CA ALA A 20 11.73 -2.18 -2.74
C ALA A 20 11.78 -3.40 -3.67
N LEU A 21 11.22 -4.53 -3.25
CA LEU A 21 11.09 -5.73 -4.09
C LEU A 21 10.19 -5.49 -5.31
N VAL A 22 9.04 -4.84 -5.12
CA VAL A 22 8.13 -4.46 -6.23
C VAL A 22 8.82 -3.51 -7.20
N THR A 23 9.51 -2.48 -6.68
CA THR A 23 10.29 -1.53 -7.48
C THR A 23 11.35 -2.25 -8.31
N SER A 24 12.10 -3.17 -7.69
CA SER A 24 13.11 -3.97 -8.38
C SER A 24 12.48 -4.83 -9.47
N LEU A 25 11.36 -5.49 -9.19
CA LEU A 25 10.65 -6.31 -10.17
C LEU A 25 10.23 -5.47 -11.39
N ILE A 26 9.58 -4.33 -11.16
CA ILE A 26 9.13 -3.45 -12.25
C ILE A 26 10.33 -2.92 -13.04
N ALA A 27 11.40 -2.50 -12.36
CA ALA A 27 12.62 -2.04 -13.02
C ALA A 27 13.23 -3.14 -13.89
N THR A 28 13.30 -4.38 -13.38
CA THR A 28 13.76 -5.54 -14.15
C THR A 28 12.87 -5.80 -15.36
N LEU A 29 11.55 -5.80 -15.20
CA LEU A 29 10.58 -5.99 -16.29
C LEU A 29 10.71 -4.92 -17.38
N LEU A 30 10.96 -3.66 -17.00
CA LEU A 30 11.17 -2.56 -17.94
C LEU A 30 12.56 -2.59 -18.60
N SER A 31 13.56 -3.19 -17.94
CA SER A 31 14.94 -3.27 -18.43
C SER A 31 15.20 -4.46 -19.38
N TRP A 32 14.34 -5.47 -19.38
CA TRP A 32 14.53 -6.66 -20.20
C TRP A 32 14.26 -6.39 -21.68
N THR A 33 15.26 -6.68 -22.52
CA THR A 33 15.21 -6.56 -23.98
C THR A 33 14.49 -7.72 -24.68
N TRP A 34 14.25 -8.83 -23.98
CA TRP A 34 13.58 -10.03 -24.52
C TRP A 34 12.06 -10.02 -24.36
N LEU A 35 11.51 -9.11 -23.55
CA LEU A 35 10.08 -8.87 -23.55
C LEU A 35 9.74 -8.14 -24.87
N PRO A 36 8.86 -8.69 -25.72
CA PRO A 36 8.36 -7.96 -26.88
C PRO A 36 7.84 -6.61 -26.41
N ILE A 37 8.13 -5.55 -27.17
CA ILE A 37 7.89 -4.15 -26.78
C ILE A 37 6.49 -4.07 -26.18
N PRO A 38 6.36 -3.90 -24.86
CA PRO A 38 5.05 -4.02 -24.24
C PRO A 38 4.16 -2.92 -24.78
N ALA A 39 2.87 -3.23 -24.95
CA ALA A 39 1.88 -2.24 -25.35
C ALA A 39 2.08 -0.95 -24.56
N TYR A 40 1.95 0.20 -25.23
CA TYR A 40 2.21 1.51 -24.62
C TYR A 40 1.44 1.70 -23.30
N THR A 41 0.24 1.14 -23.21
CA THR A 41 -0.58 1.06 -22.01
C THR A 41 0.08 0.29 -20.86
N ALA A 42 0.67 -0.88 -21.11
CA ALA A 42 1.38 -1.66 -20.09
C ALA A 42 2.60 -0.90 -19.52
N LYS A 43 3.31 -0.13 -20.37
CA LYS A 43 4.43 0.72 -19.94
C LYS A 43 3.98 1.83 -19.00
N ILE A 44 2.89 2.53 -19.33
CA ILE A 44 2.33 3.57 -18.47
C ILE A 44 1.91 2.99 -17.13
N VAL A 45 1.19 1.86 -17.13
CA VAL A 45 0.74 1.19 -15.89
C VAL A 45 1.94 0.77 -15.04
N ALA A 46 3.01 0.26 -15.66
CA ALA A 46 4.25 -0.10 -14.96
C ALA A 46 4.93 1.11 -14.33
N LEU A 47 5.01 2.24 -15.03
CA LEU A 47 5.55 3.49 -14.50
C LEU A 47 4.71 4.01 -13.33
N CYS A 48 3.37 3.92 -13.41
CA CYS A 48 2.50 4.26 -12.28
C CYS A 48 2.75 3.34 -11.07
N ALA A 49 2.89 2.04 -11.29
CA ALA A 49 3.24 1.08 -10.24
C ALA A 49 4.57 1.43 -9.57
N LEU A 50 5.58 1.81 -10.37
CA LEU A 50 6.90 2.23 -9.92
C LEU A 50 6.85 3.51 -9.09
N ILE A 51 6.09 4.52 -9.55
CA ILE A 51 5.90 5.76 -8.81
C ILE A 51 5.23 5.48 -7.46
N HIS A 52 4.16 4.66 -7.44
CA HIS A 52 3.48 4.31 -6.20
C HIS A 52 4.40 3.57 -5.22
N SER A 53 5.21 2.62 -5.67
CA SER A 53 6.13 1.90 -4.79
C SER A 53 7.24 2.81 -4.24
N LEU A 54 7.80 3.72 -5.04
CA LEU A 54 8.81 4.67 -4.59
C LEU A 54 8.25 5.70 -3.61
N VAL A 55 7.05 6.24 -3.88
CA VAL A 55 6.36 7.16 -2.96
C VAL A 55 6.02 6.46 -1.65
N ALA A 56 5.56 5.21 -1.69
CA ALA A 56 5.30 4.41 -0.50
C ALA A 56 6.55 4.26 0.38
N ILE A 57 7.71 3.97 -0.21
CA ILE A 57 9.00 3.90 0.51
C ILE A 57 9.30 5.25 1.17
N GLY A 58 9.16 6.35 0.44
CA GLY A 58 9.43 7.70 0.95
C GLY A 58 8.57 8.03 2.17
N ILE A 59 7.26 7.80 2.07
CA ILE A 59 6.31 8.07 3.16
C ILE A 59 6.57 7.12 4.35
N ALA A 60 6.77 5.83 4.10
CA ALA A 60 7.06 4.87 5.16
C ALA A 60 8.36 5.21 5.91
N ALA A 61 9.42 5.61 5.20
CA ALA A 61 10.68 6.03 5.80
C ALA A 61 10.51 7.29 6.64
N GLN A 62 9.76 8.29 6.14
CA GLN A 62 9.45 9.51 6.89
C GLN A 62 8.67 9.19 8.19
N GLN A 63 7.66 8.32 8.10
CA GLN A 63 6.88 7.88 9.26
C GLN A 63 7.74 7.10 10.26
N LEU A 64 8.64 6.22 9.79
CA LEU A 64 9.56 5.45 10.62
C LEU A 64 10.54 6.36 11.36
N ILE A 65 11.10 7.36 10.69
CA ILE A 65 12.01 8.36 11.28
C ILE A 65 11.25 9.19 12.33
N ALA A 66 10.04 9.64 12.02
CA ALA A 66 9.21 10.41 12.94
C ALA A 66 8.90 9.61 14.22
N LEU A 67 8.51 8.33 14.10
CA LEU A 67 8.26 7.45 15.24
C LEU A 67 9.53 7.21 16.06
N THR A 68 10.67 6.99 15.40
CA THR A 68 11.96 6.81 16.08
C THR A 68 12.34 8.05 16.89
N ARG A 69 12.17 9.25 16.31
CA ARG A 69 12.42 10.51 17.02
C ARG A 69 11.47 10.70 18.19
N ALA A 70 10.18 10.39 18.02
CA ALA A 70 9.20 10.47 19.10
C ALA A 70 9.50 9.49 20.24
N HIS A 71 10.05 8.30 19.93
CA HIS A 71 10.39 7.29 20.92
C HIS A 71 11.59 7.68 21.80
N ILE A 72 12.59 8.36 21.23
CA ILE A 72 13.80 8.80 21.93
C ILE A 72 13.55 10.09 22.75
N HIS A 73 12.43 10.79 22.53
CA HIS A 73 12.14 12.07 23.16
C HIS A 73 11.93 11.93 24.69
N PRO A 74 12.45 12.86 25.52
CA PRO A 74 12.28 12.82 26.99
C PRO A 74 10.81 12.84 27.44
N HIS A 75 9.92 13.42 26.64
CA HIS A 75 8.46 13.41 26.85
C HIS A 75 7.72 12.46 25.88
N ARG A 76 8.30 11.28 25.59
CA ARG A 76 7.78 10.31 24.61
C ARG A 76 6.29 10.00 24.73
N THR A 77 5.74 9.89 25.94
CA THR A 77 4.33 9.55 26.16
C THR A 77 3.38 10.68 25.73
N GLN A 78 3.72 11.93 26.04
CA GLN A 78 2.92 13.11 25.66
C GLN A 78 3.01 13.37 24.16
N VAL A 79 4.21 13.23 23.58
CA VAL A 79 4.42 13.37 22.13
C VAL A 79 3.66 12.29 21.37
N MET A 80 3.69 11.03 21.85
CA MET A 80 2.96 9.93 21.21
C MET A 80 1.45 10.09 21.34
N GLN A 81 0.95 10.54 22.49
CA GLN A 81 -0.47 10.89 22.67
C GLN A 81 -0.90 12.00 21.71
N TYR A 82 -0.05 13.02 21.52
CA TYR A 82 -0.32 14.08 20.56
C TYR A 82 -0.30 13.58 19.10
N ILE A 83 0.63 12.70 18.74
CA ILE A 83 0.72 12.12 17.38
C ILE A 83 -0.49 11.23 17.07
N LEU A 84 -0.98 10.46 18.05
CA LEU A 84 -2.07 9.50 17.86
C LEU A 84 -3.44 10.14 18.01
N PHE A 85 -3.63 10.93 19.07
CA PHE A 85 -4.92 11.49 19.45
C PHE A 85 -5.04 12.98 19.14
N GLY A 86 -3.95 13.68 18.87
CA GLY A 86 -3.95 15.12 18.56
C GLY A 86 -4.17 16.04 19.73
N SER A 87 -4.30 15.47 20.92
CA SER A 87 -4.50 16.19 22.15
C SER A 87 -3.52 15.63 23.17
N ILE A 88 -2.82 16.53 23.84
CA ILE A 88 -2.08 16.21 25.04
C ILE A 88 -3.16 16.16 26.12
N ALA A 89 -3.47 14.98 26.66
CA ALA A 89 -4.49 14.83 27.67
C ALA A 89 -4.17 15.76 28.86
N ASN A 90 -4.85 16.89 28.94
CA ASN A 90 -4.78 17.78 30.09
C ASN A 90 -5.74 17.20 31.14
N PRO A 91 -5.26 16.78 32.33
CA PRO A 91 -6.09 16.08 33.32
C PRO A 91 -7.27 16.90 33.88
N GLN A 92 -7.45 18.15 33.46
CA GLN A 92 -8.49 19.08 33.94
C GLN A 92 -9.45 19.59 32.86
N SER A 93 -9.31 19.23 31.59
CA SER A 93 -10.23 19.68 30.54
C SER A 93 -11.27 18.61 30.21
N PRO A 94 -12.58 18.94 30.14
CA PRO A 94 -13.60 18.03 29.63
C PRO A 94 -13.22 17.60 28.20
N ILE A 95 -13.21 16.30 27.98
CA ILE A 95 -12.94 15.66 26.68
C ILE A 95 -14.13 15.99 25.76
N THR A 96 -14.11 17.13 25.06
CA THR A 96 -15.23 17.48 24.16
C THR A 96 -14.84 17.74 22.71
N ASP A 97 -13.55 17.82 22.34
CA ASP A 97 -13.15 18.13 20.95
C ASP A 97 -12.05 17.21 20.38
N VAL A 98 -12.17 15.89 20.58
CA VAL A 98 -11.22 14.90 20.02
C VAL A 98 -11.59 14.45 18.58
N ASN A 99 -12.78 14.80 18.08
CA ASN A 99 -13.39 14.06 16.98
C ASN A 99 -13.16 14.58 15.55
N ALA A 100 -12.64 15.80 15.34
CA ALA A 100 -12.50 16.33 13.97
C ALA A 100 -11.21 15.89 13.25
N GLY A 101 -10.23 15.31 13.96
CA GLY A 101 -8.90 15.01 13.43
C GLY A 101 -8.48 13.55 13.37
N SER A 102 -9.29 12.60 13.86
CA SER A 102 -8.86 11.19 13.99
C SER A 102 -8.85 10.46 12.65
N GLY A 103 -9.86 10.65 11.79
CA GLY A 103 -9.98 9.95 10.51
C GLY A 103 -8.82 10.23 9.54
N TRP A 104 -8.44 11.50 9.38
CA TRP A 104 -7.30 11.91 8.54
C TRP A 104 -5.97 11.36 9.05
N ARG A 105 -5.83 11.15 10.35
CA ARG A 105 -4.62 10.54 10.93
C ARG A 105 -4.58 9.04 10.70
N HIS A 106 -5.68 8.33 10.92
CA HIS A 106 -5.74 6.90 10.60
C HIS A 106 -5.47 6.64 9.13
N PHE A 107 -6.06 7.45 8.25
CA PHE A 107 -5.79 7.42 6.82
C PHE A 107 -4.31 7.67 6.52
N SER A 108 -3.69 8.69 7.12
CA SER A 108 -2.27 8.99 6.84
C SER A 108 -1.32 7.87 7.25
N TRP A 109 -1.61 7.16 8.34
CA TRP A 109 -0.85 5.97 8.76
C TRP A 109 -1.00 4.76 7.83
N GLN A 110 -2.08 4.70 7.04
CA GLN A 110 -2.32 3.61 6.09
C GLN A 110 -1.79 3.90 4.68
N ILE A 111 -1.48 5.16 4.35
CA ILE A 111 -1.04 5.57 3.00
C ILE A 111 0.09 4.67 2.44
N PRO A 112 1.18 4.36 3.16
CA PRO A 112 2.25 3.52 2.61
C PRO A 112 1.76 2.13 2.22
N THR A 113 0.91 1.52 3.06
CA THR A 113 0.34 0.19 2.81
C THR A 113 -0.63 0.20 1.64
N MET A 114 -1.44 1.25 1.49
CA MET A 114 -2.32 1.44 0.33
C MET A 114 -1.53 1.58 -0.97
N LEU A 115 -0.47 2.39 -0.96
CA LEU A 115 0.38 2.59 -2.13
C LEU A 115 1.14 1.32 -2.51
N LEU A 116 1.60 0.53 -1.53
CA LEU A 116 2.15 -0.81 -1.76
C LEU A 116 1.10 -1.71 -2.45
N GLY A 117 -0.10 -1.81 -1.90
CA GLY A 117 -1.19 -2.60 -2.49
C GLY A 117 -1.50 -2.18 -3.93
N ASN A 118 -1.62 -0.87 -4.18
CA ASN A 118 -1.84 -0.33 -5.52
C ASN A 118 -0.68 -0.66 -6.46
N SER A 119 0.58 -0.56 -6.02
CA SER A 119 1.73 -0.92 -6.86
C SER A 119 1.74 -2.40 -7.24
N ILE A 120 1.34 -3.29 -6.34
CA ILE A 120 1.19 -4.73 -6.62
C ILE A 120 0.09 -4.96 -7.66
N VAL A 121 -1.10 -4.38 -7.46
CA VAL A 121 -2.23 -4.50 -8.40
C VAL A 121 -1.87 -3.98 -9.78
N LEU A 122 -1.22 -2.81 -9.87
CA LEU A 122 -0.79 -2.25 -11.14
C LEU A 122 0.28 -3.11 -11.82
N THR A 123 1.23 -3.69 -11.07
CA THR A 123 2.22 -4.63 -11.62
C THR A 123 1.55 -5.87 -12.20
N LEU A 124 0.56 -6.40 -11.50
CA LEU A 124 -0.27 -7.52 -11.93
C LEU A 124 -1.07 -7.18 -13.20
N ILE A 125 -1.64 -5.98 -13.30
CA ILE A 125 -2.32 -5.50 -14.51
C ILE A 125 -1.33 -5.35 -15.68
N THR A 126 -0.14 -4.80 -15.44
CA THR A 126 0.92 -4.71 -16.46
C THR A 126 1.25 -6.08 -17.03
N LEU A 127 1.42 -7.09 -16.18
CA LEU A 127 1.68 -8.47 -16.62
C LEU A 127 0.50 -9.03 -17.42
N GLY A 128 -0.74 -8.81 -16.97
CA GLY A 128 -1.93 -9.20 -17.70
C GLY A 128 -1.98 -8.59 -19.10
N ILE A 129 -1.81 -7.27 -19.22
CA ILE A 129 -1.81 -6.58 -20.52
C ILE A 129 -0.69 -7.14 -21.42
N ALA A 130 0.51 -7.36 -20.89
CA ALA A 130 1.62 -7.89 -21.67
C ALA A 130 1.32 -9.29 -22.22
N VAL A 131 0.74 -10.18 -21.40
CA VAL A 131 0.35 -11.54 -21.84
C VAL A 131 -0.73 -11.47 -22.92
N PHE A 132 -1.79 -10.68 -22.71
CA PHE A 132 -2.88 -10.55 -23.68
C PHE A 132 -2.47 -9.86 -24.99
N ASP A 133 -1.48 -8.96 -24.95
CA ASP A 133 -0.97 -8.33 -26.17
C ASP A 133 -0.21 -9.34 -27.05
N GLU A 134 0.52 -10.27 -26.43
CA GLU A 134 1.20 -11.35 -27.15
C GLU A 134 0.22 -12.39 -27.72
N GLU A 135 -0.80 -12.81 -26.96
CA GLU A 135 -1.90 -13.64 -27.49
C GLU A 135 -2.50 -13.08 -28.77
N ARG A 136 -2.77 -11.77 -28.75
CA ARG A 136 -3.42 -11.09 -29.87
C ARG A 136 -2.54 -11.09 -31.11
N LYS A 137 -1.22 -10.97 -30.93
CA LYS A 137 -0.25 -11.02 -32.04
C LYS A 137 -0.07 -12.42 -32.59
N ALA A 138 -0.17 -13.45 -31.74
CA ALA A 138 0.02 -14.83 -32.13
C ALA A 138 -1.09 -15.36 -33.06
N ALA A 139 -2.30 -14.77 -33.03
CA ALA A 139 -3.45 -15.04 -33.92
C ALA A 139 -3.90 -16.52 -34.04
N VAL A 140 -3.28 -17.43 -33.29
CA VAL A 140 -3.59 -18.87 -33.23
C VAL A 140 -4.08 -19.18 -31.82
N TRP A 141 -5.30 -19.68 -31.71
CA TRP A 141 -5.91 -20.10 -30.43
C TRP A 141 -5.25 -21.40 -29.94
N GLY A 142 -4.04 -21.28 -29.41
CA GLY A 142 -3.21 -22.39 -28.94
C GLY A 142 -3.06 -22.44 -27.42
N THR A 143 -1.96 -23.01 -26.95
CA THR A 143 -1.57 -23.11 -25.53
C THR A 143 -1.40 -21.75 -24.85
N GLU A 144 -1.10 -20.73 -25.64
CA GLU A 144 -0.94 -19.35 -25.17
C GLU A 144 -2.26 -18.88 -24.56
N THR A 145 -3.41 -19.09 -25.23
CA THR A 145 -4.72 -18.58 -24.78
C THR A 145 -5.17 -19.19 -23.45
N VAL A 146 -4.79 -20.45 -23.19
CA VAL A 146 -5.00 -21.11 -21.90
C VAL A 146 -4.16 -20.43 -20.81
N THR A 147 -2.91 -20.06 -21.12
CA THR A 147 -2.02 -19.35 -20.20
C THR A 147 -2.56 -17.96 -19.88
N ALA A 148 -3.01 -17.20 -20.89
CA ALA A 148 -3.64 -15.90 -20.68
C ALA A 148 -4.92 -15.98 -19.83
N LEU A 149 -5.76 -17.00 -20.06
CA LEU A 149 -6.96 -17.23 -19.25
C LEU A 149 -6.61 -17.59 -17.79
N CYS A 150 -5.66 -18.50 -17.58
CA CYS A 150 -5.20 -18.86 -16.23
C CYS A 150 -4.62 -17.67 -15.48
N VAL A 151 -3.82 -16.84 -16.17
CA VAL A 151 -3.27 -15.60 -15.63
C VAL A 151 -4.41 -14.62 -15.30
N ALA A 152 -5.39 -14.43 -16.18
CA ALA A 152 -6.52 -13.55 -15.95
C ALA A 152 -7.40 -13.97 -14.76
N VAL A 153 -7.67 -15.27 -14.61
CA VAL A 153 -8.43 -15.82 -13.47
C VAL A 153 -7.66 -15.62 -12.17
N SER A 154 -6.35 -15.92 -12.18
CA SER A 154 -5.47 -15.72 -11.01
C SER A 154 -5.36 -14.24 -10.62
N LEU A 155 -5.22 -13.35 -11.60
CA LEU A 155 -5.19 -11.91 -11.42
C LEU A 155 -6.51 -11.39 -10.83
N SER A 156 -7.63 -11.81 -11.42
CA SER A 156 -8.96 -11.39 -10.98
C SER A 156 -9.28 -11.88 -9.57
N PHE A 157 -8.88 -13.11 -9.24
CA PHE A 157 -9.00 -13.66 -7.90
C PHE A 157 -8.12 -12.90 -6.89
N GLY A 158 -6.86 -12.62 -7.24
CA GLY A 158 -5.93 -11.88 -6.38
C GLY A 158 -6.37 -10.44 -6.13
N VAL A 159 -6.79 -9.72 -7.17
CA VAL A 159 -7.33 -8.36 -7.07
C VAL A 159 -8.63 -8.37 -6.28
N GLY A 160 -9.52 -9.33 -6.52
CA GLY A 160 -10.77 -9.48 -5.76
C GLY A 160 -10.52 -9.72 -4.27
N CYS A 161 -9.60 -10.61 -3.92
CA CYS A 161 -9.21 -10.87 -2.53
C CYS A 161 -8.61 -9.62 -1.86
N TYR A 162 -7.78 -8.86 -2.58
CA TYR A 162 -7.24 -7.60 -2.10
C TYR A 162 -8.35 -6.59 -1.80
N PHE A 163 -9.28 -6.37 -2.73
CA PHE A 163 -10.39 -5.45 -2.54
C PHE A 163 -11.32 -5.88 -1.41
N ILE A 164 -11.67 -7.17 -1.31
CA ILE A 164 -12.52 -7.69 -0.24
C ILE A 164 -11.84 -7.49 1.13
N SER A 165 -10.54 -7.81 1.23
CA SER A 165 -9.76 -7.62 2.45
C SER A 165 -9.71 -6.15 2.85
N TRP A 166 -9.40 -5.27 1.90
CA TRP A 166 -9.40 -3.82 2.10
C TRP A 166 -10.76 -3.31 2.59
N PHE A 167 -11.83 -3.67 1.89
CA PHE A 167 -13.18 -3.20 2.20
C PHE A 167 -13.67 -3.72 3.55
N CYS A 168 -13.34 -4.97 3.93
CA CYS A 168 -13.65 -5.49 5.26
C CYS A 168 -12.96 -4.70 6.37
N ILE A 169 -11.68 -4.36 6.19
CA ILE A 169 -10.93 -3.57 7.17
C ILE A 169 -11.51 -2.15 7.28
N GLU A 170 -11.76 -1.50 6.15
CA GLU A 170 -12.33 -0.15 6.12
C GLU A 170 -13.73 -0.12 6.74
N TRP A 171 -14.58 -1.10 6.40
CA TRP A 171 -15.91 -1.24 6.97
C TRP A 171 -15.85 -1.44 8.48
N GLN A 172 -14.99 -2.35 8.97
CA GLN A 172 -14.80 -2.58 10.41
C GLN A 172 -14.29 -1.32 11.12
N MET A 173 -13.40 -0.56 10.47
CA MET A 173 -12.89 0.70 11.01
C MET A 173 -14.01 1.74 11.12
N GLN A 174 -14.84 1.90 10.08
CA GLN A 174 -15.99 2.81 10.11
C GLN A 174 -17.03 2.39 11.15
N GLU A 175 -17.28 1.08 11.29
CA GLU A 175 -18.21 0.55 12.28
C GLU A 175 -17.70 0.75 13.71
N ALA A 176 -16.39 0.62 13.95
CA ALA A 176 -15.76 0.93 15.24
C ALA A 176 -15.87 2.43 15.57
N ILE A 177 -15.62 3.31 14.59
CA ILE A 177 -15.77 4.77 14.74
C ILE A 177 -17.22 5.15 15.03
N ALA A 178 -18.18 4.57 14.30
CA ALA A 178 -19.60 4.86 14.48
C ALA A 178 -20.15 4.41 15.86
N LYS A 179 -19.45 3.50 16.53
CA LYS A 179 -19.83 2.96 17.84
C LYS A 179 -19.13 3.65 19.02
N ASP A 180 -18.22 4.60 18.78
CA ASP A 180 -17.40 5.29 19.79
C ASP A 180 -16.86 4.32 20.88
N LEU A 181 -16.10 3.31 20.43
CA LEU A 181 -15.17 2.52 21.25
C LEU A 181 -13.74 3.07 21.12
#